data_AF-A0A068MV92-F1
#
_entry.id   AF-A0A068MV92-F1
#
_cell.length_a   1.000
_cell.length_b   1.000
_cell.length_c   1.000
_cell.angle_alpha   90.00
_cell.angle_beta   90.00
_cell.angle_gamma   90.00
#
_symmetry.space_group_name_H-M   'P 1'
#
loop_
_entity.id
_entity.type
_entity.pdbx_description
1 polymer ?
#
loop_
_entity_poly.entity_id
_entity_poly.type
_entity_poly.pdbx_seq_one_letter_code
_entity_poly.pdbx_strand_id
1 'polypeptide(L)' 'MEEAGHTILFLPTYSPDLNDIEHGFSALKRARTYASPDVSIDEIIRNYCVA' A
#
# COMPACT_ATOMS: atom_id res chain seq x y z
N MET A 1 6.60 28.17 3.66
CA MET A 1 5.53 27.14 3.55
C MET A 1 4.19 27.80 3.85
N GLU A 2 4.00 28.42 5.02
CA GLU A 2 2.85 29.32 5.25
C GLU A 2 2.92 30.62 4.42
N GLU A 3 4.14 31.15 4.23
CA GLU A 3 4.39 32.37 3.44
C GLU A 3 4.05 32.22 1.94
N ALA A 4 3.97 30.97 1.44
CA ALA A 4 3.51 30.67 0.09
C ALA A 4 1.99 30.41 0.01
N GLY A 5 1.25 30.61 1.11
CA GLY A 5 -0.20 30.36 1.19
C GLY A 5 -0.59 28.90 1.43
N HIS A 6 0.34 28.04 1.85
CA HIS A 6 0.07 26.62 2.11
C HIS A 6 0.15 26.29 3.60
N THR A 7 -0.88 25.63 4.13
CA THR A 7 -0.90 25.14 5.51
C THR A 7 -0.32 23.73 5.61
N ILE A 8 0.62 23.54 6.53
CA ILE A 8 1.16 22.21 6.85
C ILE A 8 0.19 21.53 7.82
N LEU A 9 -0.40 20.42 7.41
CA LEU A 9 -1.16 19.56 8.32
C LEU A 9 -0.26 18.41 8.78
N PHE A 10 0.12 18.43 10.06
CA PHE A 10 0.77 17.29 10.67
C PHE A 10 -0.28 16.20 10.90
N LEU A 11 -0.06 15.04 10.28
CA LEU A 11 -0.88 13.89 10.56
C LEU A 11 -0.70 13.47 12.03
N PRO A 12 -1.75 12.95 12.69
CA PRO A 12 -1.59 12.30 13.98
C PRO A 12 -0.59 11.15 13.87
N THR A 13 -0.13 10.61 15.01
CA THR A 13 0.76 9.44 15.06
C THR A 13 0.30 8.40 14.04
N TYR A 14 1.20 8.05 13.11
CA TYR A 14 0.90 7.16 12.00
C TYR A 14 0.23 5.90 12.55
N SER A 15 -1.03 5.72 12.19
CA SER A 15 -1.78 4.51 12.47
C SER A 15 -1.83 3.72 11.17
N PRO A 16 -1.00 2.68 11.01
CA PRO A 16 -0.98 1.85 9.81
C PRO A 16 -2.37 1.27 9.53
N ASP A 17 -3.14 0.99 10.58
CA ASP A 17 -4.51 0.48 10.49
C ASP A 17 -5.47 1.46 9.77
N LEU A 18 -5.19 2.78 9.85
CA LEU A 18 -5.96 3.84 9.21
C LEU A 18 -5.37 4.30 7.87
N ASN A 19 -4.30 3.66 7.39
CA ASN A 19 -3.76 3.91 6.07
C ASN A 19 -4.18 2.79 5.11
N ASP A 20 -5.17 3.08 4.26
CA ASP A 20 -5.74 2.10 3.33
C ASP A 20 -4.71 1.41 2.43
N ILE A 21 -3.59 2.09 2.11
CA ILE A 21 -2.53 1.49 1.29
C ILE A 21 -1.82 0.34 2.01
N GLU A 22 -1.72 0.38 3.34
CA GLU A 22 -1.04 -0.64 4.15
C GLU A 22 -1.76 -2.00 4.07
N HIS A 23 -3.09 -1.98 3.99
CA HIS A 23 -3.89 -3.18 3.78
C HIS A 23 -3.58 -3.82 2.42
N GLY A 24 -3.47 -3.00 1.37
CA GLY A 24 -3.09 -3.46 0.04
C GLY A 24 -1.67 -4.03 -0.02
N PHE A 25 -0.70 -3.33 0.57
CA PHE A 25 0.68 -3.82 0.65
C PHE A 25 0.79 -5.10 1.47
N SER A 26 0.06 -5.22 2.58
CA SER A 26 0.04 -6.43 3.41
C SER A 26 -0.53 -7.63 2.64
N ALA A 27 -1.63 -7.43 1.89
CA ALA A 27 -2.22 -8.47 1.05
C ALA A 27 -1.27 -8.91 -0.08
N LEU A 28 -0.68 -7.96 -0.81
CA LEU A 28 0.27 -8.24 -1.89
C LEU A 28 1.53 -8.94 -1.39
N LYS A 29 2.07 -8.51 -0.24
CA LYS A 29 3.24 -9.13 0.39
C LYS A 29 2.94 -10.58 0.78
N ARG A 30 1.77 -10.85 1.34
CA ARG A 30 1.32 -12.20 1.67
C ARG A 30 1.19 -13.05 0.40
N ALA A 31 0.53 -12.53 -0.64
CA ALA A 31 0.39 -13.23 -1.92
C ALA A 31 1.75 -13.60 -2.52
N ARG A 32 2.73 -12.67 -2.51
CA ARG A 32 4.09 -12.95 -2.98
C ARG A 32 4.84 -13.97 -2.13
N THR A 33 4.68 -13.93 -0.81
CA THR A 33 5.36 -14.84 0.13
C THR A 33 5.00 -16.30 -0.13
N TYR A 34 3.75 -16.56 -0.49
CA TYR A 34 3.22 -17.90 -0.71
C TYR A 34 3.07 -18.29 -2.19
N ALA A 35 3.44 -17.39 -3.11
CA ALA A 35 3.42 -17.70 -4.54
C ALA A 35 4.56 -18.64 -4.91
N SER A 36 4.31 -19.50 -5.90
CA SER A 36 5.37 -20.32 -6.49
C SER A 36 6.43 -19.42 -7.16
N PRO A 37 7.71 -19.83 -7.22
CA PRO A 37 8.80 -18.99 -7.76
C PRO A 37 8.63 -18.60 -9.23
N ASP A 38 7.88 -19.38 -10.00
CA ASP A 38 7.53 -19.16 -11.40
C ASP A 38 6.44 -18.10 -11.60
N VAL A 39 5.69 -17.76 -10.55
CA VAL A 39 4.65 -16.74 -10.61
C VAL A 39 5.29 -15.35 -10.67
N SER A 40 4.93 -14.60 -11.71
CA SER A 40 5.40 -13.23 -11.89
C SER A 40 4.73 -12.25 -10.91
N ILE A 41 5.40 -11.14 -10.61
CA ILE A 41 4.81 -10.07 -9.80
C ILE A 41 3.61 -9.44 -10.53
N ASP A 42 3.68 -9.30 -11.85
CA ASP A 42 2.59 -8.79 -12.68
C ASP A 42 1.32 -9.63 -12.54
N GLU A 43 1.46 -10.96 -12.48
CA GLU A 43 0.34 -11.87 -12.27
C GLU A 43 -0.27 -11.73 -10.87
N ILE A 44 0.57 -11.57 -9.84
CA ILE A 44 0.11 -11.32 -8.46
C ILE A 44 -0.67 -9.99 -8.38
N ILE A 45 -0.16 -8.92 -9.01
CA ILE A 45 -0.82 -7.62 -9.04
C ILE A 45 -2.14 -7.71 -9.81
N ARG A 46 -2.15 -8.36 -10.97
CA ARG A 46 -3.38 -8.53 -11.77
C ARG A 46 -4.46 -9.26 -10.98
N ASN A 47 -4.11 -10.34 -10.29
CA ASN A 47 -5.06 -11.10 -9.47
C ASN A 47 -5.60 -10.28 -8.30
N TYR A 48 -4.78 -9.42 -7.69
CA TYR A 48 -5.22 -8.51 -6.63
C TYR A 48 -6.17 -7.42 -7.13
N CYS A 49 -5.93 -6.85 -8.32
CA CYS A 49 -6.75 -5.76 -8.87
C CYS A 49 -8.08 -6.22 -9.49
N VAL A 50 -8.22 -7.51 -9.80
CA VAL A 50 -9.45 -8.09 -10.39
C VAL A 50 -10.39 -8.66 -9.31
N ALA A 51 -9.91 -8.81 -8.07
CA ALA A 51 -10.64 -9.36 -6.94
C ALA A 51 -11.62 -8.37 -6.28
#